data_AF-A0A1D1UQI9-F1
#
_entry.id   AF-A0A1D1UQI9-F1
#
_cell.length_a   1.000
_cell.length_b   1.000
_cell.length_c   1.000
_cell.angle_alpha   90.00
_cell.angle_beta   90.00
_cell.angle_gamma   90.00
#
_symmetry.space_group_name_H-M   'P 1'
#
loop_
_entity.id
_entity.type
_entity.pdbx_description
1 polymer ?
#
loop_
_entity_poly.entity_id
_entity_poly.type
_entity_poly.pdbx_seq_one_letter_code
_entity_poly.pdbx_strand_id
1 'polypeptide(L)'
;MEAGLYPFEGLIPKRETGAFDFLRKYPDYDGRGIKMAIFDSGVDPGAEGLQVTSTGLPKIVDIHDASGAGDIDTSTTAELDSEGCLKGISGRKLVIQSTWKNPTSKWHLGLIKLFSVVSQDFHGAWQTARKLQRWTPKHAEVTAAALNKSPSGDATTEMAKEEREAQQEVLKMLDEKYEDLGPVMDVVVFHDGQQWWAAVDTLESGDLSQATLLTNYCDQRKYGTIG
;
A
#
# COMPACT_ATOMS: atom_id res chain seq x y z
N MET A 1 -11.42 -24.80 -17.88
CA MET A 1 -9.98 -24.71 -18.20
C MET A 1 -9.25 -25.17 -16.96
N GLU A 2 -8.71 -26.39 -16.97
CA GLU A 2 -7.73 -26.79 -15.96
C GLU A 2 -6.51 -25.88 -16.14
N ALA A 3 -6.14 -25.16 -15.08
CA ALA A 3 -4.89 -24.42 -15.05
C ALA A 3 -3.75 -25.46 -15.18
N GLY A 4 -3.06 -25.47 -16.31
CA GLY A 4 -1.91 -26.33 -16.51
C GLY A 4 -0.88 -26.05 -15.41
N LEU A 5 -0.48 -27.10 -14.69
CA LEU A 5 0.55 -27.05 -13.65
C LEU A 5 1.82 -26.42 -14.22
N TYR A 6 2.13 -25.20 -13.79
CA TYR A 6 3.41 -24.56 -14.05
C TYR A 6 4.52 -25.44 -13.42
N PRO A 7 5.65 -25.72 -14.10
CA PRO A 7 6.66 -26.63 -13.59
C PRO A 7 7.49 -25.97 -12.49
N PHE A 8 6.95 -25.94 -11.26
CA PHE A 8 7.64 -25.43 -10.07
C PHE A 8 8.93 -26.18 -9.76
N GLU A 9 9.07 -27.43 -10.24
CA GLU A 9 10.27 -28.25 -10.04
C GLU A 9 11.55 -27.67 -10.64
N GLY A 10 11.45 -26.80 -11.65
CA GLY A 10 12.60 -26.20 -12.36
C GLY A 10 13.01 -24.81 -11.88
N LEU A 11 12.27 -24.20 -10.95
CA LEU A 11 12.54 -22.83 -10.49
C LEU A 11 13.78 -22.71 -9.61
N ILE A 12 14.16 -23.80 -8.94
CA ILE A 12 15.32 -23.88 -8.06
C ILE A 12 16.17 -25.06 -8.55
N PRO A 13 17.50 -24.91 -8.72
CA PRO A 13 18.38 -25.93 -9.30
C PRO A 13 18.66 -27.09 -8.33
N LYS A 14 17.62 -27.75 -7.81
CA LYS A 14 17.72 -28.81 -6.78
C LYS A 14 18.37 -30.09 -7.34
N ARG A 15 18.24 -30.34 -8.65
CA ARG A 15 18.86 -31.51 -9.30
C ARG A 15 20.33 -31.24 -9.57
N GLU A 16 20.66 -30.08 -10.11
CA GLU A 16 22.01 -29.64 -10.46
C GLU A 16 22.89 -29.48 -9.22
N THR A 17 22.32 -29.00 -8.11
CA THR A 17 23.01 -28.92 -6.81
C THR A 17 23.09 -30.26 -6.07
N GLY A 18 22.42 -31.32 -6.56
CA GLY A 18 22.35 -32.63 -5.89
C GLY A 18 21.44 -32.66 -4.65
N ALA A 19 20.80 -31.55 -4.28
CA ALA A 19 19.90 -31.47 -3.12
C ALA A 19 18.72 -32.45 -3.23
N PHE A 20 18.20 -32.66 -4.44
CA PHE A 20 17.12 -33.60 -4.70
C PHE A 20 17.54 -35.05 -4.36
N ASP A 21 18.69 -35.49 -4.86
CA ASP A 21 19.19 -36.84 -4.60
C ASP A 21 19.61 -37.04 -3.15
N PHE A 22 20.16 -36.00 -2.51
CA PHE A 22 20.48 -36.01 -1.09
C PHE A 22 19.24 -36.26 -0.23
N LEU A 23 18.15 -35.51 -0.45
CA LEU A 23 16.90 -35.69 0.29
C LEU A 23 16.22 -37.02 -0.01
N ARG A 24 16.34 -37.54 -1.24
CA ARG A 24 15.83 -38.88 -1.57
C ARG A 24 16.56 -39.98 -0.78
N LYS A 25 17.86 -39.81 -0.52
CA LYS A 25 18.67 -40.74 0.28
C LYS A 25 18.47 -40.56 1.78
N TYR A 26 18.26 -39.33 2.24
CA TYR A 26 18.06 -38.97 3.64
C TYR A 26 16.79 -38.13 3.81
N PRO A 27 15.59 -38.76 3.79
CA PRO A 27 14.31 -38.04 3.77
C PRO A 27 14.07 -37.12 4.97
N ASP A 28 14.71 -37.39 6.10
CA ASP A 28 14.55 -36.61 7.33
C ASP A 28 15.56 -35.46 7.47
N TYR A 29 16.44 -35.27 6.49
CA TYR A 29 17.51 -34.26 6.50
C TYR A 29 17.08 -33.02 5.71
N ASP A 30 15.80 -32.65 5.83
CA ASP A 30 15.14 -31.56 5.12
C ASP A 30 15.18 -30.21 5.85
N GLY A 31 15.97 -30.14 6.93
CA GLY A 31 16.10 -28.93 7.75
C GLY A 31 15.02 -28.77 8.83
N ARG A 32 14.14 -29.77 9.05
CA ARG A 32 13.18 -29.73 10.15
C ARG A 32 13.85 -29.47 11.50
N GLY A 33 13.23 -28.62 12.32
CA GLY A 33 13.77 -28.23 13.63
C GLY A 33 14.87 -27.16 13.59
N ILE A 34 15.32 -26.74 12.40
CA ILE A 34 16.30 -25.66 12.24
C ILE A 34 15.57 -24.33 11.97
N LYS A 35 16.03 -23.26 12.63
CA LYS A 35 15.62 -21.89 12.35
C LYS A 35 16.77 -21.15 11.67
N MET A 36 16.47 -20.42 10.62
CA MET A 36 17.44 -19.61 9.87
C MET A 36 17.01 -18.15 9.93
N ALA A 37 17.98 -17.26 10.15
CA ALA A 37 17.79 -15.82 9.96
C ALA A 37 18.39 -15.44 8.61
N ILE A 38 17.61 -14.71 7.80
CA ILE A 38 18.01 -14.25 6.47
C ILE A 38 18.19 -12.74 6.55
N PHE A 39 19.38 -12.26 6.23
CA PHE A 39 19.73 -10.85 6.20
C PHE A 39 19.78 -10.42 4.74
N ASP A 40 18.69 -9.85 4.25
CA ASP A 40 18.49 -9.43 2.86
C ASP A 40 17.62 -8.16 2.86
N SER A 41 17.21 -7.73 1.68
CA SER A 41 16.26 -6.64 1.40
C SER A 41 14.83 -6.91 1.87
N GLY A 42 14.48 -8.15 2.22
CA GLY A 42 13.17 -8.52 2.75
C GLY A 42 12.68 -9.88 2.27
N VAL A 43 11.43 -10.20 2.59
CA VAL A 43 10.75 -11.41 2.15
C VAL A 43 9.25 -11.14 1.99
N ASP A 44 8.63 -11.71 0.97
CA ASP A 44 7.17 -11.65 0.80
C ASP A 44 6.48 -12.73 1.66
N PRO A 45 5.72 -12.36 2.71
CA PRO A 45 4.97 -13.31 3.52
C PRO A 45 3.83 -14.02 2.76
N GLY A 46 3.37 -13.45 1.64
CA GLY A 46 2.34 -14.03 0.78
C GLY A 46 2.85 -15.05 -0.24
N ALA A 47 4.16 -15.24 -0.35
CA ALA A 47 4.73 -16.17 -1.32
C ALA A 47 4.31 -17.63 -1.04
N GLU A 48 3.70 -18.29 -2.03
CA GLU A 48 3.10 -19.63 -1.87
C GLU A 48 4.12 -20.69 -1.40
N GLY A 49 5.37 -20.62 -1.89
CA GLY A 49 6.46 -21.53 -1.49
C GLY A 49 7.03 -21.28 -0.08
N LEU A 50 6.57 -20.25 0.62
CA LEU A 50 7.03 -19.83 1.94
C LEU A 50 5.95 -19.93 3.04
N GLN A 51 4.83 -20.60 2.77
CA GLN A 51 3.75 -20.72 3.74
C GLN A 51 4.08 -21.73 4.85
N VAL A 52 4.38 -22.98 4.47
CA VAL A 52 4.57 -24.09 5.42
C VAL A 52 5.87 -24.87 5.20
N THR A 53 6.38 -25.46 6.28
CA THR A 53 7.49 -26.43 6.26
C THR A 53 7.01 -27.81 5.80
N SER A 54 7.95 -28.74 5.60
CA SER A 54 7.64 -30.16 5.34
C SER A 54 6.84 -30.84 6.46
N THR A 55 6.82 -30.26 7.66
CA THR A 55 6.08 -30.74 8.82
C THR A 55 4.78 -29.96 9.08
N GLY A 56 4.37 -29.08 8.16
CA GLY A 56 3.13 -28.31 8.26
C GLY A 56 3.18 -27.12 9.22
N LEU A 57 4.36 -26.74 9.72
CA LEU A 57 4.53 -25.55 10.56
C LEU A 57 4.72 -24.30 9.70
N PRO A 58 4.41 -23.08 10.21
CA PRO A 58 4.71 -21.84 9.49
C PRO A 58 6.19 -21.75 9.15
N LYS A 59 6.52 -21.43 7.90
CA LYS A 59 7.91 -21.37 7.43
C LYS A 59 8.57 -20.02 7.73
N ILE A 60 7.83 -18.92 7.59
CA ILE A 60 8.25 -17.60 8.07
C ILE A 60 7.68 -17.41 9.48
N VAL A 61 8.57 -17.34 10.47
CA VAL A 61 8.19 -17.17 11.87
C VAL A 61 8.23 -15.71 12.33
N ASP A 62 9.04 -14.87 11.67
CA ASP A 62 9.15 -13.46 11.95
C ASP A 62 9.70 -12.70 10.74
N ILE A 63 9.43 -11.39 10.66
CA ILE A 63 9.94 -10.46 9.65
C ILE A 63 10.28 -9.15 10.36
N HIS A 64 11.51 -8.66 10.15
CA HIS A 64 11.98 -7.45 10.80
C HIS A 64 12.73 -6.56 9.82
N ASP A 65 12.36 -5.28 9.77
CA ASP A 65 13.14 -4.24 9.13
C ASP A 65 14.10 -3.64 10.16
N ALA A 66 15.39 -3.97 10.04
CA ALA A 66 16.44 -3.45 10.91
C ALA A 66 17.02 -2.11 10.42
N SER A 67 16.54 -1.58 9.28
CA SER A 67 17.04 -0.33 8.70
C SER A 67 16.35 0.92 9.23
N GLY A 68 15.13 0.76 9.76
CA GLY A 68 14.26 1.87 10.17
C GLY A 68 13.60 2.61 9.01
N ALA A 69 13.75 2.14 7.77
CA ALA A 69 13.13 2.77 6.60
C ALA A 69 11.60 2.73 6.67
N GLY A 70 11.04 1.71 7.33
CA GLY A 70 9.60 1.59 7.60
C GLY A 70 9.10 2.28 8.87
N ASP A 71 9.93 2.99 9.63
CA ASP A 71 9.53 3.61 10.89
C ASP A 71 8.55 4.76 10.68
N ILE A 72 7.40 4.71 11.38
CA ILE A 72 6.35 5.72 11.31
C ILE A 72 6.20 6.40 12.67
N ASP A 73 6.34 7.73 12.68
CA ASP A 73 6.04 8.53 13.87
C ASP A 73 4.54 8.46 14.19
N THR A 74 4.24 7.91 15.37
CA THR A 74 2.88 7.76 15.91
C THR A 74 2.73 8.46 17.26
N SER A 75 3.59 9.46 17.54
CA SER A 75 3.57 10.24 18.78
C SER A 75 2.33 11.13 18.92
N THR A 76 1.70 11.50 17.80
CA THR A 76 0.46 12.28 17.81
C THR A 76 -0.70 11.41 18.28
N THR A 77 -1.44 11.90 19.27
CA THR A 77 -2.60 11.17 19.82
C THR A 77 -3.90 11.96 19.61
N ALA A 78 -5.00 11.21 19.45
CA ALA A 78 -6.34 11.76 19.28
C ALA A 78 -7.37 10.90 20.01
N GLU A 79 -8.52 11.50 20.29
CA GLU A 79 -9.73 10.85 20.80
C GLU A 79 -10.83 10.92 19.74
N LEU A 80 -11.80 10.01 19.82
CA LEU A 80 -12.92 9.96 18.88
C LEU A 80 -13.81 11.20 19.05
N ASP A 81 -14.28 11.74 17.93
CA ASP A 81 -15.32 12.76 17.92
C ASP A 81 -16.70 12.19 18.30
N SER A 82 -17.72 13.05 18.37
CA SER A 82 -19.10 12.65 18.67
C SER A 82 -19.71 11.67 17.67
N GLU A 83 -19.11 11.52 16.49
CA GLU A 83 -19.54 10.61 15.42
C GLU A 83 -18.67 9.33 15.39
N GLY A 84 -17.76 9.13 16.35
CA GLY A 84 -16.91 7.94 16.42
C GLY A 84 -15.76 7.95 15.41
N CYS A 85 -15.31 9.13 14.98
CA CYS A 85 -14.26 9.30 13.98
C CYS A 85 -13.02 10.01 14.53
N LEU A 86 -11.88 9.87 13.87
CA LEU A 86 -10.65 10.61 14.15
C LEU A 86 -10.35 11.60 13.01
N LYS A 87 -9.58 12.65 13.28
CA LYS A 87 -8.96 13.46 12.23
C LYS A 87 -7.55 12.93 11.99
N GLY A 88 -7.33 12.30 10.84
CA GLY A 88 -6.01 11.78 10.44
C GLY A 88 -4.97 12.88 10.25
N ILE A 89 -3.70 12.50 10.21
CA ILE A 89 -2.58 13.43 9.96
C ILE A 89 -2.69 14.05 8.56
N SER A 90 -3.23 13.30 7.60
CA SER A 90 -3.55 13.81 6.25
C SER A 90 -4.63 14.91 6.25
N GLY A 91 -5.39 15.04 7.35
CA GLY A 91 -6.58 15.88 7.44
C GLY A 91 -7.89 15.16 7.11
N ARG A 92 -7.86 13.92 6.60
CA ARG A 92 -9.06 13.10 6.35
C ARG A 92 -9.78 12.75 7.67
N LYS A 93 -11.10 12.59 7.58
CA LYS A 93 -11.92 12.03 8.66
C LYS A 93 -11.82 10.51 8.60
N LEU A 94 -11.27 9.89 9.64
CA LEU A 94 -11.05 8.45 9.74
C LEU A 94 -12.21 7.79 10.49
N VAL A 95 -12.96 6.95 9.80
CA VAL A 95 -14.06 6.16 10.39
C VAL A 95 -13.48 4.92 11.06
N ILE A 96 -13.65 4.82 12.38
CA ILE A 96 -13.13 3.71 13.18
C ILE A 96 -14.23 2.66 13.38
N GLN A 97 -13.89 1.38 13.28
CA GLN A 97 -14.85 0.32 13.60
C GLN A 97 -15.17 0.34 15.10
N SER A 98 -16.46 0.35 15.43
CA SER A 98 -16.92 0.27 16.82
C SER A 98 -16.58 -1.05 17.53
N THR A 99 -16.17 -2.08 16.78
CA THR A 99 -15.74 -3.38 17.30
C THR A 99 -14.31 -3.36 17.87
N TRP A 100 -13.51 -2.33 17.55
CA TRP A 100 -12.13 -2.23 18.00
C TRP A 100 -12.09 -1.82 19.46
N LYS A 101 -11.49 -2.67 20.30
CA LYS A 101 -11.35 -2.40 21.72
C LYS A 101 -10.16 -1.49 21.94
N ASN A 102 -10.39 -0.35 22.57
CA ASN A 102 -9.34 0.55 23.04
C ASN A 102 -9.74 1.11 24.42
N PRO A 103 -9.38 0.43 25.53
CA PRO A 103 -9.76 0.85 26.87
C PRO A 103 -9.14 2.20 27.28
N THR A 104 -8.07 2.65 26.60
CA THR A 104 -7.43 3.93 26.91
C THR A 104 -8.12 5.13 26.26
N SER A 105 -8.98 4.87 25.27
CA SER A 105 -9.57 5.89 24.38
C SER A 105 -8.58 6.77 23.62
N LYS A 106 -7.27 6.51 23.75
CA LYS A 106 -6.20 7.22 23.04
C LYS A 106 -5.83 6.46 21.78
N TRP A 107 -5.89 7.15 20.65
CA TRP A 107 -5.51 6.63 19.35
C TRP A 107 -4.24 7.32 18.89
N HIS A 108 -3.24 6.55 18.52
CA HIS A 108 -1.98 7.04 17.99
C HIS A 108 -2.09 7.16 16.47
N LEU A 109 -1.68 8.30 15.94
CA LEU A 109 -1.86 8.64 14.53
C LEU A 109 -0.50 8.76 13.86
N GLY A 110 -0.36 8.10 12.70
CA GLY A 110 0.81 8.18 11.83
C GLY A 110 0.42 8.46 10.38
N LEU A 111 1.42 8.70 9.55
CA LEU A 111 1.25 8.97 8.13
C LEU A 111 2.34 8.24 7.33
N ILE A 112 1.92 7.42 6.36
CA ILE A 112 2.83 6.78 5.42
C ILE A 112 2.76 7.52 4.09
N LYS A 113 3.91 7.96 3.59
CA LYS A 113 4.08 8.33 2.18
C LYS A 113 4.61 7.08 1.46
N LEU A 114 3.77 6.36 0.74
CA LEU A 114 4.10 5.00 0.30
C LEU A 114 5.40 4.95 -0.52
N PHE A 115 5.59 5.91 -1.43
CA PHE A 115 6.79 6.01 -2.27
C PHE A 115 8.09 6.36 -1.52
N SER A 116 8.01 6.70 -0.23
CA SER A 116 9.20 6.86 0.61
C SER A 116 9.63 5.56 1.29
N VAL A 117 8.76 4.54 1.33
CA VAL A 117 9.01 3.28 2.05
C VAL A 117 9.08 2.05 1.13
N VAL A 118 8.69 2.18 -0.15
CA VAL A 118 8.79 1.10 -1.15
C VAL A 118 9.91 1.38 -2.17
N SER A 119 10.36 0.33 -2.88
CA SER A 119 11.34 0.49 -3.96
C SER A 119 10.80 1.35 -5.10
N GLN A 120 11.68 2.14 -5.72
CA GLN A 120 11.35 3.00 -6.87
C GLN A 120 10.78 2.23 -8.06
N ASP A 121 11.11 0.94 -8.19
CA ASP A 121 10.58 0.06 -9.25
C ASP A 121 9.05 -0.07 -9.19
N PHE A 122 8.44 0.14 -8.02
CA PHE A 122 6.99 0.11 -7.85
C PHE A 122 6.29 1.42 -8.25
N HIS A 123 7.02 2.53 -8.36
CA HIS A 123 6.40 3.86 -8.50
C HIS A 123 5.72 4.04 -9.86
N GLY A 124 6.39 3.65 -10.95
CA GLY A 124 5.94 3.96 -12.32
C GLY A 124 4.58 3.37 -12.67
N ALA A 125 4.36 2.09 -12.34
CA ALA A 125 3.08 1.42 -12.58
C ALA A 125 1.94 2.08 -11.78
N TRP A 126 2.19 2.43 -10.52
CA TRP A 126 1.25 3.13 -9.66
C TRP A 126 0.91 4.53 -10.17
N GLN A 127 1.92 5.34 -10.52
CA GLN A 127 1.74 6.69 -11.05
C GLN A 127 0.92 6.67 -12.34
N THR A 128 1.18 5.70 -13.21
CA THR A 128 0.43 5.53 -14.47
C THR A 128 -1.04 5.21 -14.19
N ALA A 129 -1.31 4.21 -13.34
CA ALA A 129 -2.68 3.83 -12.99
C ALA A 129 -3.45 5.00 -12.35
N ARG A 130 -2.80 5.74 -11.44
CA ARG A 130 -3.41 6.90 -10.76
C ARG A 130 -3.65 8.08 -11.69
N LYS A 131 -2.71 8.39 -12.61
CA LYS A 131 -2.92 9.42 -13.63
C LYS A 131 -4.16 9.08 -14.46
N LEU A 132 -4.27 7.84 -14.94
CA LEU A 132 -5.42 7.37 -15.73
C LEU A 132 -6.74 7.42 -14.95
N GLN A 133 -6.74 7.08 -13.66
CA GLN A 133 -7.95 7.03 -12.86
C GLN A 133 -8.39 8.41 -12.34
N ARG A 134 -7.45 9.26 -11.92
CA ARG A 134 -7.75 10.48 -11.14
C ARG A 134 -7.60 11.76 -11.96
N TRP A 135 -6.59 11.83 -12.84
CA TRP A 135 -6.22 13.03 -13.57
C TRP A 135 -6.84 13.06 -14.97
N THR A 136 -6.57 12.04 -15.79
CA THR A 136 -6.96 11.99 -17.20
C THR A 136 -8.46 12.25 -17.43
N PRO A 137 -9.40 11.67 -16.67
CA PRO A 137 -10.84 11.91 -16.92
C PRO A 137 -11.25 13.36 -16.66
N LYS A 138 -10.78 13.94 -15.53
CA LYS A 138 -11.08 15.33 -15.16
C LYS A 138 -10.43 16.33 -16.11
N HIS A 139 -9.18 16.07 -16.49
CA HIS A 139 -8.45 16.92 -17.42
C HIS A 139 -9.09 16.90 -18.81
N ALA A 140 -9.48 15.73 -19.32
CA ALA A 140 -10.19 15.60 -20.58
C ALA A 140 -11.54 16.35 -20.56
N GLU A 141 -12.30 16.24 -19.47
CA GLU A 141 -13.58 16.95 -19.29
C GLU A 141 -13.39 18.48 -19.34
N VAL A 142 -12.45 19.01 -18.56
CA VAL A 142 -12.19 20.47 -18.50
C VAL A 142 -11.62 20.98 -19.82
N THR A 143 -10.77 20.20 -20.49
CA THR A 143 -10.23 20.54 -21.82
C THR A 143 -11.34 20.59 -22.87
N ALA A 144 -12.23 19.62 -22.89
CA ALA A 144 -13.40 19.63 -23.78
C ALA A 144 -14.34 20.81 -23.49
N ALA A 145 -14.55 21.14 -22.22
CA ALA A 145 -15.34 22.31 -21.82
C ALA A 145 -14.72 23.63 -22.28
N ALA A 146 -13.39 23.78 -22.19
CA ALA A 146 -12.66 24.96 -22.64
C ALA A 146 -12.72 25.15 -24.17
N LEU A 147 -12.67 24.05 -24.94
CA LEU A 147 -12.83 24.05 -26.39
C LEU A 147 -14.25 24.46 -26.83
N ASN A 148 -15.27 23.97 -26.13
CA ASN A 148 -16.68 24.16 -26.50
C ASN A 148 -17.31 25.45 -25.94
N LYS A 149 -16.63 26.16 -25.03
CA LYS A 149 -17.14 27.40 -24.46
C LYS A 149 -17.33 28.41 -25.59
N SER A 150 -18.54 28.94 -25.79
CA SER A 150 -18.84 30.03 -26.74
C SER A 150 -18.56 31.40 -26.11
N PRO A 151 -18.21 32.45 -26.87
CA PRO A 151 -17.97 33.77 -26.30
C PRO A 151 -19.26 34.31 -25.69
N SER A 152 -19.24 34.61 -24.39
CA SER A 152 -20.39 35.15 -23.66
C SER A 152 -20.26 36.66 -23.50
N GLY A 153 -20.99 37.44 -24.31
CA GLY A 153 -21.26 38.89 -24.14
C GLY A 153 -20.06 39.85 -24.28
N ASP A 154 -20.30 41.04 -24.86
CA ASP A 154 -19.53 42.31 -24.94
C ASP A 154 -17.98 42.35 -25.04
N ALA A 155 -17.27 41.24 -24.93
CA ALA A 155 -15.84 41.16 -25.22
C ALA A 155 -15.61 41.31 -26.73
N THR A 156 -14.64 42.13 -27.13
CA THR A 156 -14.18 42.12 -28.52
C THR A 156 -13.71 40.71 -28.87
N THR A 157 -14.00 40.27 -30.08
CA THR A 157 -13.71 38.91 -30.57
C THR A 157 -12.24 38.52 -30.36
N GLU A 158 -11.33 39.50 -30.36
CA GLU A 158 -9.89 39.33 -30.13
C GLU A 158 -9.57 38.95 -28.68
N MET A 159 -10.03 39.72 -27.70
CA MET A 159 -9.79 39.42 -26.26
C MET A 159 -10.38 38.07 -25.86
N ALA A 160 -11.56 37.72 -26.41
CA ALA A 160 -12.18 36.43 -26.16
C ALA A 160 -11.43 35.25 -26.81
N LYS A 161 -10.65 35.51 -27.87
CA LYS A 161 -9.79 34.52 -28.52
C LYS A 161 -8.50 34.33 -27.71
N GLU A 162 -7.84 35.42 -27.33
CA GLU A 162 -6.62 35.40 -26.51
C GLU A 162 -6.85 34.68 -25.16
N GLU A 163 -7.96 34.96 -24.47
CA GLU A 163 -8.29 34.28 -23.22
C GLU A 163 -8.47 32.77 -23.40
N ARG A 164 -9.06 32.32 -24.53
CA ARG A 164 -9.17 30.88 -24.83
C ARG A 164 -7.82 30.24 -25.09
N GLU A 165 -6.98 30.90 -25.87
CA GLU A 165 -5.63 30.40 -26.17
C GLU A 165 -4.81 30.30 -24.87
N ALA A 166 -4.91 31.29 -23.99
CA ALA A 166 -4.27 31.27 -22.67
C ALA A 166 -4.80 30.10 -21.79
N GLN A 167 -6.11 29.88 -21.74
CA GLN A 167 -6.70 28.76 -21.00
C GLN A 167 -6.24 27.40 -21.54
N GLN A 168 -6.19 27.23 -22.86
CA GLN A 168 -5.72 26.00 -23.49
C GLN A 168 -4.25 25.73 -23.19
N GLU A 169 -3.41 26.77 -23.25
CA GLU A 169 -1.98 26.65 -22.94
C GLU A 169 -1.77 26.30 -21.46
N VAL A 170 -2.53 26.90 -20.54
CA VAL A 170 -2.50 26.52 -19.12
C VAL A 170 -2.91 25.06 -18.91
N LEU A 171 -3.99 24.60 -19.56
CA LEU A 171 -4.43 23.21 -19.43
C LEU A 171 -3.40 22.23 -19.99
N LYS A 172 -2.75 22.56 -21.11
CA LYS A 172 -1.65 21.76 -21.67
C LYS A 172 -0.46 21.71 -20.72
N MET A 173 -0.02 22.86 -20.21
CA MET A 173 1.08 22.94 -19.24
C MET A 173 0.78 22.13 -17.96
N LEU A 174 -0.48 22.12 -17.50
CA LEU A 174 -0.87 21.34 -16.33
C LEU A 174 -0.76 19.82 -16.56
N ASP A 175 -1.11 19.32 -17.75
CA ASP A 175 -0.95 17.88 -18.06
C ASP A 175 0.51 17.48 -18.28
N GLU A 176 1.29 18.33 -18.94
CA GLU A 176 2.73 18.12 -19.15
C GLU A 176 3.51 18.12 -17.83
N LYS A 177 3.14 19.00 -16.90
CA LYS A 177 3.79 19.12 -15.58
C LYS A 177 3.10 18.30 -14.49
N TYR A 178 2.13 17.46 -14.85
CA TYR A 178 1.47 16.60 -13.87
C TYR A 178 2.48 15.63 -13.25
N GLU A 179 2.59 15.68 -11.93
CA GLU A 179 3.43 14.78 -11.15
C GLU A 179 2.61 14.18 -10.00
N ASP A 180 2.66 12.85 -9.86
CA ASP A 180 2.05 12.15 -8.75
C ASP A 180 3.14 11.78 -7.73
N LEU A 181 3.08 12.42 -6.57
CA LEU A 181 3.98 12.19 -5.43
C LEU A 181 3.70 10.88 -4.69
N GLY A 182 2.70 10.14 -5.15
CA GLY A 182 2.32 8.84 -4.63
C GLY A 182 1.27 8.90 -3.54
N PRO A 183 0.90 7.73 -3.02
CA PRO A 183 -0.14 7.60 -2.01
C PRO A 183 0.28 8.14 -0.65
N VAL A 184 -0.67 8.76 0.04
CA VAL A 184 -0.52 9.20 1.43
C VAL A 184 -1.58 8.50 2.26
N MET A 185 -1.17 7.59 3.13
CA MET A 185 -2.05 6.72 3.91
C MET A 185 -1.99 7.10 5.39
N ASP A 186 -3.15 7.26 6.02
CA ASP A 186 -3.20 7.44 7.47
C ASP A 186 -3.03 6.10 8.18
N VAL A 187 -2.32 6.13 9.30
CA VAL A 187 -2.13 4.97 10.17
C VAL A 187 -2.77 5.28 11.52
N VAL A 188 -3.51 4.30 12.04
CA VAL A 188 -4.10 4.34 13.37
C VAL A 188 -3.53 3.19 14.18
N VAL A 189 -2.92 3.51 15.31
CA VAL A 189 -2.34 2.56 16.25
C VAL A 189 -3.04 2.69 17.60
N PHE A 190 -3.36 1.56 18.23
CA PHE A 190 -4.01 1.53 19.53
C PHE A 190 -3.68 0.27 20.29
N HIS A 191 -3.92 0.29 21.60
CA HIS A 191 -3.72 -0.86 22.47
C HIS A 191 -5.07 -1.37 22.95
N ASP A 192 -5.34 -2.67 22.79
CA ASP A 192 -6.63 -3.27 23.17
C ASP A 192 -6.75 -3.69 24.65
N GLY A 193 -5.66 -3.53 25.39
CA GLY A 193 -5.50 -3.99 26.78
C GLY A 193 -4.61 -5.22 26.91
N GLN A 194 -4.29 -5.90 25.80
CA GLN A 194 -3.39 -7.05 25.73
C GLN A 194 -2.21 -6.81 24.78
N GLN A 195 -2.47 -6.23 23.62
CA GLN A 195 -1.47 -6.00 22.58
C GLN A 195 -1.74 -4.74 21.76
N TRP A 196 -0.72 -4.34 20.99
CA TRP A 196 -0.79 -3.23 20.05
C TRP A 196 -1.36 -3.69 18.70
N TRP A 197 -2.20 -2.84 18.14
CA TRP A 197 -2.83 -3.02 16.84
C TRP A 197 -2.58 -1.79 15.97
N ALA A 198 -2.43 -2.04 14.67
CA ALA A 198 -2.30 -1.02 13.64
C ALA A 198 -3.32 -1.27 12.53
N ALA A 199 -3.91 -0.20 12.03
CA ALA A 199 -4.71 -0.16 10.83
C ALA A 199 -4.16 0.91 9.89
N VAL A 200 -4.13 0.60 8.58
CA VAL A 200 -3.62 1.51 7.55
C VAL A 200 -4.74 1.79 6.55
N ASP A 201 -4.99 3.07 6.24
CA ASP A 201 -5.93 3.51 5.20
C ASP A 201 -5.31 3.32 3.82
N THR A 202 -5.22 2.07 3.37
CA THR A 202 -4.58 1.70 2.09
C THR A 202 -5.32 2.24 0.86
N LEU A 203 -6.60 2.60 1.02
CA LEU A 203 -7.45 3.13 -0.05
C LEU A 203 -7.49 4.68 -0.08
N GLU A 204 -6.84 5.35 0.87
CA GLU A 204 -6.85 6.82 1.02
C GLU A 204 -8.27 7.41 1.14
N SER A 205 -9.23 6.62 1.61
CA SER A 205 -10.65 6.98 1.67
C SER A 205 -11.05 7.59 3.01
N GLY A 206 -10.25 7.36 4.05
CA GLY A 206 -10.60 7.62 5.45
C GLY A 206 -11.53 6.57 6.06
N ASP A 207 -11.99 5.56 5.33
CA ASP A 207 -12.81 4.49 5.90
C ASP A 207 -11.93 3.30 6.31
N LEU A 208 -11.61 3.22 7.61
CA LEU A 208 -10.88 2.10 8.18
C LEU A 208 -11.80 0.92 8.53
N SER A 209 -13.09 0.96 8.16
CA SER A 209 -14.02 -0.13 8.42
C SER A 209 -13.70 -1.41 7.65
N GLN A 210 -12.90 -1.35 6.59
CA GLN A 210 -12.43 -2.54 5.86
C GLN A 210 -10.93 -2.76 6.04
N ALA A 211 -10.28 -2.00 6.91
CA ALA A 211 -8.85 -2.13 7.13
C ALA A 211 -8.53 -3.45 7.83
N THR A 212 -7.51 -4.15 7.33
CA THR A 212 -6.93 -5.32 8.00
C THR A 212 -6.21 -4.86 9.26
N LEU A 213 -6.66 -5.34 10.42
CA LEU A 213 -5.94 -5.13 11.68
C LEU A 213 -4.67 -5.97 11.74
N LEU A 214 -3.54 -5.29 11.93
CA LEU A 214 -2.21 -5.88 11.99
C LEU A 214 -1.60 -5.68 13.38
N THR A 215 -0.70 -6.57 13.75
CA THR A 215 0.11 -6.52 14.96
C THR A 215 1.50 -7.05 14.61
N ASN A 216 2.36 -7.33 15.60
CA ASN A 216 3.66 -7.93 15.32
C ASN A 216 3.48 -9.23 14.53
N TYR A 217 4.30 -9.38 13.48
CA TYR A 217 4.18 -10.52 12.58
C TYR A 217 4.43 -11.84 13.31
N CYS A 218 5.36 -11.90 14.27
CA CYS A 218 5.62 -13.09 15.07
C CYS A 218 4.39 -13.60 15.85
N ASP A 219 3.50 -12.70 16.26
CA ASP A 219 2.33 -13.03 17.08
C ASP A 219 1.21 -13.66 16.23
N GLN A 220 0.82 -13.02 15.13
CA GLN A 220 -0.33 -13.45 14.32
C GLN A 220 0.00 -13.90 12.89
N ARG A 221 1.21 -13.64 12.39
CA ARG A 221 1.66 -13.94 11.01
C ARG A 221 0.70 -13.43 9.95
N LYS A 222 0.09 -12.27 10.22
CA LYS A 222 -0.80 -11.57 9.30
C LYS A 222 -0.02 -10.51 8.55
N TYR A 223 -0.39 -10.32 7.30
CA TYR A 223 0.08 -9.26 6.43
C TYR A 223 -1.10 -8.61 5.73
N GLY A 224 -0.93 -7.37 5.30
CA GLY A 224 -1.90 -6.64 4.48
C GLY A 224 -1.43 -6.57 3.03
N THR A 225 -2.36 -6.25 2.13
CA THR A 225 -2.06 -5.93 0.73
C THR A 225 -2.37 -4.45 0.48
N ILE A 226 -1.62 -3.85 -0.44
CA ILE A 226 -1.77 -2.47 -0.85
C ILE A 226 -2.10 -2.46 -2.34
N GLY A 227 -3.16 -1.76 -2.73
CA GLY A 227 -3.65 -1.71 -4.12
C GLY A 227 -4.94 -2.48 -4.31
#